data_AF-A0A6J4LDX6-F1
#
_entry.id   AF-A0A6J4LDX6-F1
#
_cell.length_a   1.000
_cell.length_b   1.000
_cell.length_c   1.000
_cell.angle_alpha   90.00
_cell.angle_beta   90.00
_cell.angle_gamma   90.00
#
_symmetry.space_group_name_H-M   'P 1'
#
loop_
_entity.id
_entity.type
_entity.pdbx_description
1 polymer ?
#
loop_
_entity_poly.entity_id
_entity_poly.type
_entity_poly.pdbx_seq_one_letter_code
_entity_poly.pdbx_strand_id
1 'polypeptide(L)' 'MSLVTTPARHLATCPRCAGTKVTAITMTLHDGSCVDFSSCHTCEARSWRQGGQELDISTVLGKARKPRL' A
#
# COMPACT_ATOMS: atom_id res chain seq x y z
N MET A 1 6.33 -30.22 -19.08
CA MET A 1 5.74 -28.91 -19.46
C MET A 1 5.52 -28.13 -18.17
N SER A 2 6.32 -27.09 -17.90
CA SER A 2 6.21 -26.31 -16.67
C SER A 2 5.26 -25.14 -16.89
N LEU A 3 4.11 -25.15 -16.21
CA LEU A 3 3.18 -24.03 -16.19
C LEU A 3 3.71 -23.01 -15.18
N VAL A 4 4.42 -22.00 -15.65
CA VAL A 4 4.74 -20.81 -14.84
C VAL A 4 3.43 -20.05 -14.66
N THR A 5 2.76 -20.28 -13.53
CA THR A 5 1.62 -19.45 -13.11
C THR A 5 2.20 -18.16 -12.57
N THR A 6 2.40 -17.18 -13.44
CA THR A 6 2.65 -15.81 -12.99
C THR A 6 1.43 -15.39 -12.19
N PRO A 7 1.57 -15.03 -10.89
CA PRO A 7 0.43 -14.55 -10.13
C PRO A 7 -0.18 -13.40 -10.92
N ALA A 8 -1.49 -13.49 -11.16
CA ALA A 8 -2.24 -12.39 -11.71
C ALA A 8 -2.10 -11.24 -10.69
N ARG A 9 -1.13 -10.35 -10.93
CA ARG A 9 -1.08 -9.07 -10.25
C ARG A 9 -2.45 -8.48 -10.53
N HIS A 10 -3.32 -8.42 -9.51
CA HIS A 10 -4.54 -7.67 -9.64
C HIS A 10 -4.09 -6.29 -10.09
N LEU A 11 -4.46 -5.90 -11.32
CA LEU A 11 -4.11 -4.60 -11.87
C LEU A 11 -4.86 -3.57 -11.03
N ALA A 12 -4.21 -3.11 -9.96
CA ALA A 12 -4.77 -2.12 -9.08
C ALA A 12 -5.02 -0.86 -9.91
N THR A 13 -6.27 -0.40 -9.87
CA THR A 13 -6.69 0.83 -10.54
C THR A 13 -6.73 1.93 -9.51
N CYS A 14 -6.15 3.08 -9.83
CA CYS A 14 -6.19 4.23 -8.93
C CYS A 14 -7.64 4.71 -8.76
N PRO A 15 -8.18 4.75 -7.53
CA PRO A 15 -9.56 5.17 -7.31
C PRO A 15 -9.79 6.67 -7.63
N ARG A 16 -8.72 7.46 -7.75
CA ARG A 16 -8.79 8.90 -8.03
C ARG A 16 -8.75 9.27 -9.52
N CYS A 17 -7.96 8.56 -10.33
CA CYS A 17 -7.76 8.91 -11.74
C CYS A 17 -8.00 7.76 -12.73
N ALA A 18 -8.39 6.58 -12.23
CA ALA A 18 -8.53 5.34 -13.01
C ALA A 18 -7.22 4.85 -13.70
N GLY A 19 -6.07 5.44 -13.38
CA GLY A 19 -4.77 5.00 -13.89
C GLY A 19 -4.39 3.60 -13.39
N THR A 20 -3.77 2.80 -14.27
CA THR A 20 -3.35 1.41 -14.00
C THR A 20 -1.91 1.28 -13.52
N LYS A 21 -1.15 2.38 -13.53
CA LYS A 21 0.21 2.45 -13.00
C LYS A 21 0.17 2.66 -11.49
N VAL A 22 -0.18 1.60 -10.75
CA VAL A 22 -0.26 1.63 -9.29
C VAL A 22 0.75 0.64 -8.70
N THR A 23 1.59 1.13 -7.78
CA THR A 23 2.37 0.27 -6.89
C THR A 23 1.55 0.02 -5.63
N ALA A 24 1.46 -1.24 -5.22
CA ALA A 24 0.83 -1.64 -3.96
C ALA A 24 1.76 -2.61 -3.22
N ILE A 25 1.96 -2.38 -1.92
CA ILE A 25 2.78 -3.23 -1.05
C ILE A 25 2.12 -3.35 0.32
N THR A 26 2.25 -4.52 0.94
CA THR A 26 1.85 -4.75 2.33
C THR A 26 3.12 -4.80 3.18
N MET A 27 3.14 -4.09 4.31
CA MET A 27 4.29 -4.02 5.21
C MET A 27 3.88 -3.97 6.68
N THR A 28 4.78 -4.39 7.57
CA THR A 28 4.62 -4.22 9.01
C THR A 28 5.39 -2.98 9.47
N LEU A 29 4.73 -2.06 10.18
CA LEU A 29 5.34 -0.88 10.77
C LEU A 29 6.02 -1.19 12.10
N HIS A 30 6.74 -0.21 12.66
CA HIS A 30 7.50 -0.38 13.90
C HIS A 30 6.63 -0.69 15.13
N ASP A 31 5.38 -0.25 15.14
CA ASP A 31 4.40 -0.59 16.18
C ASP A 31 3.80 -2.01 16.02
N GLY A 32 4.22 -2.77 15.00
CA GLY A 32 3.70 -4.10 14.68
C GLY A 32 2.45 -4.09 13.79
N SER A 33 1.90 -2.92 13.44
CA SER A 33 0.73 -2.82 12.56
C SER A 33 1.08 -3.26 11.14
N CYS A 34 0.29 -4.19 10.58
CA CYS A 34 0.32 -4.52 9.15
C CYS A 34 -0.52 -3.51 8.36
N VAL A 35 0.07 -2.87 7.35
CA VAL A 35 -0.56 -1.84 6.51
C VAL A 35 -0.35 -2.11 5.03
N ASP A 36 -1.35 -1.76 4.23
CA ASP A 36 -1.26 -1.72 2.78
C ASP A 36 -0.97 -0.28 2.33
N PHE A 37 0.13 -0.09 1.61
CA PHE A 37 0.46 1.17 0.94
C PHE A 37 0.18 1.04 -0.55
N SER A 38 -0.44 2.07 -1.13
CA SER A 38 -0.51 2.20 -2.59
C SER A 38 -0.17 3.59 -3.07
N SER A 39 0.53 3.66 -4.21
CA SER A 39 0.91 4.90 -4.89
C SER A 39 0.58 4.80 -6.37
N CYS A 40 -0.14 5.80 -6.90
CA CYS A 40 -0.37 5.94 -8.34
C CYS A 40 0.75 6.75 -8.98
N HIS A 41 1.35 6.25 -10.05
CA HIS A 41 2.36 6.96 -10.84
C HIS A 41 1.76 7.90 -11.91
N THR A 42 0.44 7.97 -12.02
CA THR A 42 -0.26 8.89 -12.96
C THR A 42 -0.67 10.20 -12.30
N CYS A 43 -1.30 10.15 -11.12
CA CYS A 43 -1.78 11.34 -10.42
C CYS A 43 -1.12 11.54 -9.05
N GLU A 44 -0.10 10.74 -8.72
CA GLU A 44 0.68 10.81 -7.49
C GLU A 44 -0.10 10.59 -6.19
N ALA A 45 -1.37 10.18 -6.29
CA ALA A 45 -2.19 9.85 -5.14
C ALA A 45 -1.58 8.67 -4.36
N ARG A 46 -1.51 8.84 -3.04
CA ARG A 46 -1.03 7.84 -2.09
C ARG A 46 -2.14 7.54 -1.10
N SER A 47 -2.27 6.29 -0.69
CA SER A 47 -3.21 5.87 0.34
C SER A 47 -2.61 4.77 1.19
N TRP A 48 -3.08 4.72 2.43
CA TRP A 48 -2.67 3.74 3.42
C TRP A 48 -3.91 3.05 3.94
N ARG A 49 -3.86 1.73 4.12
CA ARG A 49 -4.98 0.97 4.68
C ARG A 49 -4.51 -0.01 5.74
N GLN A 50 -5.37 -0.31 6.70
CA GLN A 50 -5.16 -1.39 7.67
C GLN A 50 -6.46 -2.19 7.77
N GLY A 51 -6.39 -3.50 7.52
CA GLY A 51 -7.57 -4.36 7.52
C GLY A 51 -8.67 -3.87 6.57
N GLY A 52 -8.28 -3.27 5.44
CA GLY A 52 -9.21 -2.69 4.47
C GLY A 52 -9.78 -1.31 4.83
N GLN A 53 -9.46 -0.71 5.97
CA GLN A 53 -9.87 0.66 6.33
C GLN A 53 -8.79 1.67 5.95
N GLU A 54 -9.15 2.85 5.45
CA GLU A 54 -8.20 3.91 5.10
C GLU A 54 -7.62 4.58 6.36
N LEU A 55 -6.32 4.87 6.34
CA LEU A 55 -5.59 5.55 7.40
C LEU A 55 -5.15 6.94 6.97
N ASP A 56 -5.28 7.91 7.87
CA ASP A 56 -4.65 9.22 7.69
C ASP A 56 -3.12 9.12 7.78
N ILE A 57 -2.43 9.95 7.01
CA ILE A 57 -0.96 9.93 6.96
C ILE A 57 -0.32 10.24 8.32
N SER A 58 -0.92 11.10 9.16
CA SER A 58 -0.40 11.39 10.50
C SER A 58 -0.43 10.16 11.40
N THR A 59 -1.46 9.32 11.26
CA THR A 59 -1.58 8.06 11.99
C THR A 59 -0.48 7.09 11.56
N VAL A 60 -0.26 6.94 10.26
CA VAL A 60 0.81 6.08 9.73
C VAL A 60 2.18 6.55 10.20
N LEU A 61 2.46 7.86 10.16
CA LEU A 61 3.71 8.41 10.65
C LEU A 61 3.90 8.18 12.15
N GLY A 62 2.82 8.25 12.94
CA GLY A 62 2.83 7.87 14.36
C GLY A 62 3.26 6.43 14.58
N LYS A 63 2.69 5.49 13.82
CA LYS A 63 2.99 4.05 13.87
C LYS A 63 4.39 3.70 13.36
N ALA A 64 4.88 4.44 12.37
CA ALA A 64 6.19 4.27 11.77
C ALA A 64 7.32 4.95 12.57
N ARG A 65 7.02 5.68 13.65
CA ARG A 65 8.07 6.26 14.49
C ARG A 65 8.87 5.15 15.17
N LYS A 66 10.19 5.17 14.98
CA LYS A 66 11.11 4.32 15.73
C LYS A 66 11.10 4.78 17.20
N PRO A 67 10.93 3.86 18.17
CA PRO A 67 11.13 4.19 19.58
C PRO A 67 12.54 4.75 19.78
N ARG A 68 12.68 5.88 20.47
CA ARG A 68 13.99 6.30 20.97
C ARG A 68 14.30 5.41 22.16
N LEU A 69 15.26 4.51 21.98
CA LEU A 69 15.92 3.78 23.07
C LEU A 69 16.91 4.71 23.77
#